data_AF-A0A3M1XZD0-F1
#
_entry.id   AF-A0A3M1XZD0-F1
#
_cell.length_a   1.000
_cell.length_b   1.000
_cell.length_c   1.000
_cell.angle_alpha   90.00
_cell.angle_beta   90.00
_cell.angle_gamma   90.00
#
_symmetry.space_group_name_H-M   'P 1'
#
loop_
_entity.id
_entity.type
_entity.pdbx_description
1 polymer ?
#
loop_
_entity_poly.entity_id
_entity_poly.type
_entity_poly.pdbx_seq_one_letter_code
_entity_poly.pdbx_strand_id
1 'polypeptide(L)' 'SGGRVTLYPNQPNNLRDAPTTSGQKIGEIPPGGEFRVIDGPVCNDGYAWYRVDYQGTIGWTAESGDGDYWLEPWEID' A
#
# COMPACT_ATOMS: atom_id res chain seq x y z
N SER A 1 5.21 -3.55 -12.57
CA SER A 1 4.35 -4.33 -11.66
C SER A 1 3.42 -3.37 -10.92
N GLY A 2 2.14 -3.70 -10.88
CA GLY A 2 1.13 -2.98 -10.10
C GLY A 2 0.63 -3.85 -8.94
N GLY A 3 -0.18 -3.24 -8.09
CA GLY A 3 -0.89 -3.96 -7.04
C GLY A 3 -2.27 -3.35 -6.86
N ARG A 4 -3.14 -4.09 -6.19
CA ARG A 4 -4.49 -3.64 -5.83
C ARG A 4 -4.74 -3.93 -4.36
N VAL A 5 -5.38 -3.00 -3.66
CA VAL A 5 -5.86 -3.24 -2.30
C VAL A 5 -6.98 -4.27 -2.35
N THR A 6 -6.91 -5.32 -1.53
CA THR A 6 -7.93 -6.38 -1.50
C THR A 6 -9.31 -5.81 -1.15
N LEU A 7 -10.37 -6.48 -1.63
CA LEU A 7 -11.75 -6.05 -1.38
C LEU A 7 -12.26 -6.46 0.01
N TYR A 8 -11.58 -7.43 0.63
CA TYR A 8 -11.97 -8.02 1.91
C TYR A 8 -10.74 -8.19 2.80
N PRO A 9 -10.75 -7.66 4.03
CA PRO A 9 -11.82 -6.83 4.61
C PRO A 9 -11.98 -5.49 3.86
N ASN A 10 -13.18 -4.91 3.85
CA ASN A 10 -13.48 -3.62 3.19
C ASN A 10 -12.87 -2.45 3.98
N GLN A 11 -11.54 -2.40 4.05
CA GLN A 11 -10.75 -1.46 4.81
C GLN A 11 -9.70 -0.81 3.90
N PRO A 12 -9.55 0.53 3.94
CA PRO A 12 -8.56 1.21 3.14
C PRO A 12 -7.14 0.95 3.64
N ASN A 13 -6.18 1.00 2.72
CA ASN A 13 -4.76 1.01 3.06
C ASN A 13 -4.27 2.45 3.22
N ASN A 14 -3.55 2.73 4.30
CA ASN A 14 -2.98 4.07 4.51
C ASN A 14 -1.84 4.33 3.53
N LEU A 15 -1.81 5.54 2.96
CA LEU A 15 -0.66 6.06 2.24
C LEU A 15 0.10 7.03 3.17
N ARG A 16 1.37 6.77 3.41
CA ARG A 16 2.24 7.54 4.31
C ARG A 16 3.41 8.17 3.58
N ASP A 17 3.95 9.25 4.13
CA ASP A 17 5.14 9.93 3.58
C ASP A 17 6.45 9.15 3.80
N ALA A 18 6.48 8.24 4.79
CA ALA A 18 7.60 7.39 5.14
C ALA A 18 7.17 5.93 5.40
N PRO A 19 8.06 4.94 5.22
CA PRO A 19 7.77 3.52 5.48
C PRO A 19 7.83 3.22 6.99
N THR A 20 6.95 3.85 7.75
CA THR A 20 6.81 3.67 9.20
C THR A 20 5.37 3.97 9.61
N THR A 21 4.90 3.28 10.64
CA THR A 21 3.62 3.54 11.31
C THR A 21 3.51 4.95 11.89
N SER A 22 4.65 5.59 12.18
CA SER A 22 4.73 6.97 12.66
C SER A 22 4.74 8.03 11.55
N GLY A 23 4.89 7.61 10.28
CA GLY A 23 4.89 8.51 9.12
C GLY A 23 3.56 9.23 8.98
N GLN A 24 3.57 10.46 8.46
CA GLN A 24 2.36 11.24 8.26
C GLN A 24 1.45 10.52 7.26
N LYS A 25 0.18 10.34 7.62
CA LYS A 25 -0.84 9.84 6.69
C LYS A 25 -1.16 10.95 5.69
N ILE A 26 -0.78 10.74 4.43
CA ILE A 26 -0.96 11.68 3.32
C ILE A 26 -2.13 11.26 2.41
N GLY A 27 -2.69 10.07 2.61
CA GLY A 27 -3.85 9.60 1.88
C GLY A 27 -4.27 8.20 2.29
N GLU A 28 -5.21 7.64 1.53
CA GLU A 28 -5.70 6.28 1.64
C GLU A 28 -5.96 5.71 0.25
N ILE A 29 -5.75 4.40 0.12
CA ILE A 29 -6.13 3.62 -1.05
C ILE A 29 -7.35 2.80 -0.63
N PRO A 30 -8.55 3.06 -1.17
CA PRO A 30 -9.74 2.31 -0.83
C PRO A 30 -9.62 0.85 -1.31
N PRO A 31 -10.45 -0.06 -0.78
CA PRO A 31 -10.58 -1.41 -1.29
C PRO A 31 -10.80 -1.43 -2.80
N GLY A 32 -10.03 -2.25 -3.50
CA GLY A 32 -10.02 -2.32 -4.96
C GLY A 32 -9.25 -1.20 -5.64
N GLY A 33 -8.66 -0.27 -4.90
CA GLY A 33 -7.78 0.76 -5.45
C GLY A 33 -6.51 0.16 -6.02
N GLU A 34 -6.26 0.45 -7.29
CA GLU A 34 -5.06 0.03 -8.03
C GLU A 34 -3.96 1.08 -7.92
N PHE A 35 -2.73 0.63 -7.79
CA PHE A 35 -1.55 1.49 -7.71
C PHE A 35 -0.36 0.86 -8.45
N ARG A 36 0.58 1.71 -8.86
CA ARG A 36 1.84 1.27 -9.46
C ARG A 36 2.92 1.23 -8.39
N VAL A 37 3.65 0.12 -8.29
CA VAL A 37 4.82 0.04 -7.40
C VAL A 37 5.97 0.83 -8.02
N ILE A 38 6.58 1.70 -7.21
CA ILE A 38 7.77 2.49 -7.55
C ILE A 38 9.02 1.85 -6.96
N ASP A 39 8.96 1.41 -5.70
CA ASP A 39 10.12 0.91 -4.94
C ASP A 39 9.70 0.00 -3.77
N GLY A 40 10.66 -0.71 -3.19
CA GLY A 40 10.46 -1.65 -2.08
C GLY A 40 10.45 -3.14 -2.50
N PRO A 41 10.19 -4.06 -1.56
CA PRO A 41 9.75 -3.78 -0.19
C PRO A 41 10.86 -3.25 0.72
N VAL A 42 10.50 -2.37 1.66
CA VAL A 42 11.32 -1.98 2.81
C VAL A 42 10.69 -2.56 4.07
N CYS A 43 11.44 -3.37 4.83
CA CYS A 43 10.96 -3.91 6.09
C CYS A 43 11.18 -2.90 7.23
N ASN A 44 10.10 -2.41 7.84
CA ASN A 44 10.17 -1.52 8.99
C ASN A 44 8.89 -1.58 9.84
N ASP A 45 9.00 -1.34 11.14
CA ASP A 45 7.90 -1.45 12.12
C ASP A 45 7.13 -2.79 12.08
N GLY A 46 7.78 -3.86 11.62
CA GLY A 46 7.14 -5.18 11.48
C GLY A 46 6.34 -5.38 10.19
N TYR A 47 6.40 -4.43 9.25
CA TYR A 47 5.68 -4.47 7.97
C TYR A 47 6.63 -4.43 6.77
N ALA A 48 6.20 -5.02 5.66
CA ALA A 48 6.77 -4.75 4.34
C ALA A 48 6.08 -3.52 3.75
N TRP A 49 6.86 -2.47 3.46
CA TRP A 49 6.37 -1.23 2.89
C TRP A 49 6.73 -1.13 1.42
N TYR A 50 5.76 -0.81 0.57
CA TYR A 50 5.97 -0.49 -0.83
C TYR A 50 5.76 0.98 -1.08
N ARG A 51 6.67 1.59 -1.83
CA ARG A 51 6.47 2.93 -2.36
C ARG A 51 5.64 2.82 -3.62
N VAL A 52 4.52 3.54 -3.67
CA VAL A 52 3.53 3.41 -4.74
C VAL A 52 3.15 4.77 -5.29
N ASP A 53 2.72 4.76 -6.54
CA ASP A 53 2.02 5.85 -7.21
C ASP A 53 0.53 5.50 -7.23
N TYR A 54 -0.27 6.25 -6.48
CA TYR A 54 -1.72 6.12 -6.45
C TYR A 54 -2.35 7.41 -6.98
N GLN A 55 -2.87 7.37 -8.22
CA GLN A 55 -3.50 8.50 -8.89
C GLN A 55 -2.64 9.79 -8.87
N GLY A 56 -1.32 9.66 -9.02
CA GLY A 56 -0.37 10.78 -8.99
C GLY A 56 0.14 11.15 -7.59
N THR A 57 -0.38 10.52 -6.53
CA THR A 57 0.13 10.69 -5.17
C THR A 57 1.16 9.61 -4.85
N ILE A 58 2.39 10.03 -4.56
CA ILE A 58 3.49 9.13 -4.24
C ILE A 58 3.64 9.01 -2.72
N GLY A 59 3.60 7.78 -2.20
CA GLY A 59 3.80 7.49 -0.78
C GLY A 59 4.08 6.02 -0.52
N TRP A 60 4.07 5.64 0.74
CA TRP A 60 4.33 4.29 1.24
C TRP A 60 3.07 3.64 1.77
N THR A 61 2.81 2.41 1.37
CA THR A 61 1.69 1.59 1.84
C THR A 61 2.22 0.26 2.36
N ALA A 62 1.64 -0.25 3.45
CA ALA A 62 2.08 -1.51 4.06
C ALA A 62 1.37 -2.71 3.43
N GLU A 63 2.09 -3.80 3.16
CA GLU A 63 1.56 -5.03 2.54
C GLU A 63 0.59 -5.80 3.44
N SER A 64 0.68 -5.62 4.76
CA SER A 64 -0.16 -6.34 5.71
C SER A 64 -0.45 -5.59 7.02
N GLY A 65 -1.54 -5.99 7.69
CA GLY A 65 -1.90 -5.65 9.07
C GLY A 65 -2.89 -6.71 9.59
N ASP A 66 -2.72 -7.20 10.83
CA ASP A 66 -3.64 -8.13 11.51
C ASP A 66 -3.93 -9.48 10.82
N GLY A 67 -2.96 -10.06 10.11
CA GLY A 67 -3.04 -11.45 9.60
C GLY A 67 -3.84 -11.65 8.30
N ASP A 68 -4.37 -10.56 7.73
CA ASP A 68 -4.97 -10.55 6.39
C ASP A 68 -3.95 -10.08 5.33
N TYR A 69 -4.08 -10.55 4.09
CA TYR A 69 -3.30 -10.07 2.94
C TYR A 69 -4.02 -8.87 2.32
N TRP A 70 -3.37 -7.70 2.30
CA TRP A 70 -4.00 -6.42 1.90
C TRP A 70 -3.72 -6.03 0.47
N LEU A 71 -2.73 -6.65 -0.18
CA LEU A 71 -2.34 -6.38 -1.55
C LEU A 71 -2.36 -7.68 -2.36
N GLU A 72 -2.96 -7.63 -3.54
CA GLU A 72 -2.85 -8.71 -4.55
C GLU A 72 -2.08 -8.20 -5.78
N PRO A 73 -1.26 -9.06 -6.42
CA PRO A 73 -0.64 -8.73 -7.70
C PRO A 73 -1.73 -8.39 -8.73
N TRP A 74 -1.63 -7.22 -9.33
CA TRP A 74 -2.47 -6.82 -10.44
C TRP A 74 -1.58 -6.59 -11.66
N GLU A 75 -1.81 -7.39 -12.69
CA GLU A 75 -1.17 -7.19 -13.99
C GLU A 75 -1.73 -5.90 -14.58
N ILE A 76 -0.85 -4.93 -14.81
CA ILE A 76 -1.17 -3.73 -15.59
C ILE A 76 -0.70 -4.04 -17.01
N ASP A 77 -1.64 -4.30 -17.90
CA ASP A 77 -1.41 -4.41 -19.35
C ASP A 77 -1.00 -3.08 -20.00
#